data_AF-A0AAU9WXW3-F1
#
_entry.id   AF-A0AAU9WXW3-F1
#
_cell.length_a   1.000
_cell.length_b   1.000
_cell.length_c   1.000
_cell.angle_alpha   90.00
_cell.angle_beta   90.00
_cell.angle_gamma   90.00
#
_symmetry.space_group_name_H-M   'P 1'
#
loop_
_entity.id
_entity.type
_entity.pdbx_description
1 polymer ?
#
loop_
_entity_poly.entity_id
_entity_poly.type
_entity_poly.pdbx_seq_one_letter_code
_entity_poly.pdbx_strand_id
1 'polypeptide(L)'
;METTMMATTNTTGSGSQTKLFEGWQCSPVWVGELKQQSITFSAVNILLSITAILGNSLIVVALRKESSLHPPSKLLYRCLATTDLLVGLVNHPFYATYWMSVVYEHWSLCRCALGAMSITGSILCGVSLYTMAAISVDPLLAMLLRLRYKEIVTLRRTYIILAIAWVLCPVGSLLFHLKYRIGLWYSFIATLSCLAISIASYTKIFRALSHHQAQIQDHAQQQPSQSNALNMARYRKALYSALWVQLALVACYVPLFTVEFVIPLSKERFPNFIILQGMTVVLAFFNSTLNPFLYCWKIREVRRAVKQTIRQAICYT
;
A
#
# COMPACT_ATOMS: atom_id res chain seq x y z
N MET A 1 49.97 31.30 -11.84
CA MET A 1 50.67 30.00 -11.86
C MET A 1 50.96 29.65 -10.42
N GLU A 2 50.06 28.94 -9.76
CA GLU A 2 50.37 28.16 -8.57
C GLU A 2 49.24 27.17 -8.31
N THR A 3 49.68 25.93 -8.22
CA THR A 3 48.94 24.68 -8.17
C THR A 3 48.52 24.43 -6.72
N THR A 4 47.29 23.95 -6.47
CA THR A 4 47.00 23.27 -5.21
C THR A 4 46.18 22.02 -5.48
N MET A 5 46.80 20.89 -5.12
CA MET A 5 46.42 19.53 -5.41
C MET A 5 45.11 19.15 -4.71
N MET A 6 44.20 18.49 -5.43
CA MET A 6 43.11 17.73 -4.83
C MET A 6 43.69 16.50 -4.13
N ALA A 7 43.62 16.47 -2.80
CA ALA A 7 43.86 15.27 -2.03
C ALA A 7 42.63 14.35 -2.11
N THR A 8 42.82 13.19 -2.73
CA THR A 8 41.91 12.05 -2.73
C THR A 8 41.91 11.40 -1.35
N THR A 9 40.78 11.48 -0.63
CA THR A 9 40.50 10.58 0.51
C THR A 9 39.33 9.68 0.18
N ASN A 10 39.65 8.46 -0.23
CA ASN A 10 38.78 7.30 -0.25
C ASN A 10 38.47 6.85 1.19
N THR A 11 37.22 7.00 1.64
CA THR A 11 36.69 6.25 2.79
C THR A 11 35.19 5.95 2.62
N THR A 12 34.87 4.66 2.37
CA THR A 12 33.59 3.98 2.68
C THR A 12 32.27 4.69 2.31
N GLY A 13 32.03 4.87 1.01
CA GLY A 13 30.90 5.61 0.42
C GLY A 13 29.53 4.91 0.34
N SER A 14 29.02 4.30 1.41
CA SER A 14 27.62 3.80 1.42
C SER A 14 26.73 4.40 2.51
N GLY A 15 27.29 4.91 3.60
CA GLY A 15 26.52 5.61 4.65
C GLY A 15 26.42 7.11 4.44
N SER A 16 27.27 7.70 3.58
CA SER A 16 27.25 9.15 3.32
C SER A 16 26.20 9.57 2.29
N GLN A 17 25.78 8.69 1.38
CA GLN A 17 24.79 9.01 0.33
C GLN A 17 23.41 9.32 0.91
N THR A 18 22.90 8.51 1.85
CA THR A 18 21.59 8.72 2.50
C THR A 18 21.61 9.95 3.42
N LYS A 19 22.69 10.16 4.17
CA LYS A 19 22.90 11.38 4.98
C LYS A 19 23.10 12.64 4.13
N LEU A 20 23.72 12.53 2.95
CA LEU A 20 23.79 13.63 1.98
C LEU A 20 22.39 13.92 1.42
N PHE A 21 21.62 12.90 1.06
CA PHE A 21 20.30 13.07 0.45
C PHE A 21 19.26 13.66 1.43
N GLU A 22 19.21 13.17 2.66
CA GLU A 22 18.38 13.76 3.74
C GLU A 22 18.85 15.18 4.11
N GLY A 23 20.16 15.42 4.10
CA GLY A 23 20.75 16.75 4.32
C GLY A 23 20.46 17.74 3.19
N TRP A 24 20.23 17.26 1.97
CA TRP A 24 19.92 18.08 0.80
C TRP A 24 18.46 18.55 0.74
N GLN A 25 17.51 17.74 1.25
CA GLN A 25 16.08 18.06 1.24
C GLN A 25 15.69 19.08 2.32
N CYS A 26 16.30 18.99 3.50
CA CYS A 26 16.14 19.96 4.58
C CYS A 26 17.26 21.02 4.55
N SER A 27 17.32 21.81 3.47
CA SER A 27 18.36 22.82 3.22
C SER A 27 17.75 24.19 2.84
N PRO A 28 18.36 25.32 3.25
CA PRO A 28 17.86 26.67 2.95
C PRO A 28 17.77 26.98 1.44
N VAL A 29 18.49 26.24 0.59
CA VAL A 29 18.50 26.40 -0.89
C VAL A 29 17.09 26.33 -1.49
N TRP A 30 16.16 25.64 -0.83
CA TRP A 30 14.86 25.26 -1.39
C TRP A 30 13.67 26.04 -0.82
N VAL A 31 13.88 26.89 0.19
CA VAL A 31 12.79 27.55 0.95
C VAL A 31 11.95 28.50 0.09
N GLY A 32 12.61 29.29 -0.77
CA GLY A 32 11.94 30.30 -1.60
C GLY A 32 11.10 29.70 -2.73
N GLU A 33 11.68 28.78 -3.49
CA GLU A 33 11.02 28.19 -4.68
C GLU A 33 9.89 27.21 -4.31
N LEU A 34 9.99 26.51 -3.17
CA LEU A 34 9.06 25.44 -2.81
C LEU A 34 7.97 25.85 -1.81
N LYS A 35 7.96 27.11 -1.34
CA LYS A 35 7.02 27.55 -0.28
C LYS A 35 5.55 27.25 -0.60
N GLN A 36 5.08 27.65 -1.78
CA GLN A 36 3.69 27.44 -2.18
C GLN A 36 3.34 25.95 -2.34
N GLN A 37 4.27 25.17 -2.91
CA GLN A 37 4.09 23.72 -3.09
C GLN A 37 4.06 22.99 -1.74
N SER A 38 4.92 23.39 -0.80
CA SER A 38 4.99 22.83 0.56
C SER A 38 3.70 23.06 1.34
N ILE A 39 3.14 24.28 1.26
CA ILE A 39 1.84 24.61 1.87
C ILE A 39 0.72 23.76 1.24
N THR A 40 0.73 23.64 -0.09
CA THR A 40 -0.27 22.86 -0.83
C THR A 40 -0.20 21.38 -0.46
N PHE A 41 0.99 20.78 -0.45
CA PHE A 41 1.20 19.39 -0.04
C PHE A 41 0.77 19.16 1.41
N SER A 42 1.09 20.08 2.32
CA SER A 42 0.65 19.98 3.72
C SER A 42 -0.87 19.98 3.84
N ALA A 43 -1.55 20.94 3.21
CA ALA A 43 -3.00 21.05 3.22
C ALA A 43 -3.69 19.80 2.65
N VAL A 44 -3.21 19.31 1.50
CA VAL A 44 -3.72 18.08 0.89
C VAL A 44 -3.56 16.90 1.86
N ASN A 45 -2.39 16.74 2.49
CA ASN A 45 -2.16 15.62 3.41
C ASN A 45 -3.01 15.67 4.68
N ILE A 46 -3.33 16.86 5.19
CA ILE A 46 -4.26 17.00 6.32
C ILE A 46 -5.66 16.51 5.92
N LEU A 47 -6.15 16.89 4.74
CA LEU A 47 -7.44 16.43 4.23
C LEU A 47 -7.46 14.91 3.98
N LEU A 48 -6.38 14.38 3.41
CA LEU A 48 -6.23 12.95 3.19
C LEU A 48 -6.12 12.18 4.52
N SER A 49 -5.43 12.72 5.53
CA SER A 49 -5.35 12.15 6.88
C SER A 49 -6.73 11.95 7.49
N ILE A 50 -7.55 13.00 7.50
CA ILE A 50 -8.93 12.94 8.04
C ILE A 50 -9.74 11.87 7.30
N THR A 51 -9.66 11.85 5.98
CA THR A 51 -10.38 10.90 5.14
C THR A 51 -9.92 9.45 5.38
N ALA A 52 -8.60 9.23 5.47
CA ALA A 52 -8.01 7.92 5.77
C ALA A 52 -8.46 7.43 7.16
N ILE A 53 -8.42 8.29 8.17
CA ILE A 53 -8.78 7.94 9.56
C ILE A 53 -10.25 7.54 9.63
N LEU A 54 -11.14 8.40 9.13
CA LEU A 54 -12.59 8.16 9.20
C LEU A 54 -12.98 6.92 8.38
N GLY A 55 -12.51 6.84 7.13
CA GLY A 55 -12.84 5.75 6.22
C GLY A 55 -12.34 4.40 6.75
N ASN A 56 -11.08 4.32 7.14
CA ASN A 56 -10.51 3.04 7.57
C ASN A 56 -10.95 2.62 8.97
N SER A 57 -11.20 3.56 9.89
CA SER A 57 -11.81 3.25 11.19
C SER A 57 -13.19 2.63 11.01
N LEU A 58 -14.00 3.18 10.10
CA LEU A 58 -15.31 2.64 9.78
C LEU A 58 -15.22 1.21 9.23
N ILE A 59 -14.25 0.93 8.35
CA ILE A 59 -14.01 -0.43 7.82
C ILE A 59 -13.59 -1.39 8.94
N VAL A 60 -12.65 -0.99 9.81
CA VAL A 60 -12.21 -1.80 10.94
C VAL A 60 -13.38 -2.15 11.87
N VAL A 61 -14.22 -1.16 12.21
CA VAL A 61 -15.39 -1.37 13.07
C VAL A 61 -16.44 -2.25 12.37
N ALA A 62 -16.75 -1.97 11.10
CA ALA A 62 -17.72 -2.76 10.34
C ALA A 62 -17.30 -4.23 10.22
N LEU A 63 -16.00 -4.49 10.08
CA LEU A 63 -15.43 -5.84 10.02
C LEU A 63 -15.16 -6.45 11.39
N ARG A 64 -15.44 -5.79 12.53
CA ARG A 64 -15.46 -6.46 13.84
C ARG A 64 -16.75 -7.24 14.05
N LYS A 65 -17.88 -6.71 13.58
CA LYS A 65 -19.21 -7.31 13.71
C LYS A 65 -19.34 -8.60 12.91
N GLU A 66 -20.31 -9.43 13.26
CA GLU A 66 -20.62 -10.64 12.49
C GLU A 66 -20.91 -10.26 11.03
N SER A 67 -20.17 -10.85 10.10
CA SER A 67 -20.23 -10.50 8.69
C SER A 67 -20.16 -11.77 7.87
N SER A 68 -20.85 -11.81 6.75
CA SER A 68 -20.91 -13.00 5.89
C SER A 68 -19.60 -13.33 5.17
N LEU A 69 -18.50 -12.63 5.48
CA LEU A 69 -17.18 -12.90 4.90
C LEU A 69 -16.53 -14.09 5.63
N HIS A 70 -15.78 -14.89 4.88
CA HIS A 70 -14.92 -15.92 5.46
C HIS A 70 -13.95 -15.29 6.49
N PRO A 71 -13.82 -15.83 7.71
CA PRO A 71 -13.05 -15.17 8.78
C PRO A 71 -11.58 -14.84 8.43
N PRO A 72 -10.83 -15.70 7.72
CA PRO A 72 -9.52 -15.37 7.16
C PRO A 72 -9.50 -14.15 6.24
N SER A 73 -10.39 -14.09 5.23
CA SER A 73 -10.45 -12.96 4.29
C SER A 73 -10.82 -11.66 5.01
N LYS A 74 -11.72 -11.75 6.00
CA LYS A 74 -12.08 -10.64 6.89
C LYS A 74 -10.87 -10.12 7.68
N LEU A 75 -10.00 -11.01 8.16
CA LEU A 75 -8.76 -10.63 8.84
C LEU A 75 -7.80 -9.90 7.89
N LEU A 76 -7.68 -10.33 6.63
CA LEU A 76 -6.85 -9.64 5.62
C LEU A 76 -7.34 -8.20 5.35
N TYR A 77 -8.65 -8.01 5.10
CA TYR A 77 -9.22 -6.68 4.90
C TYR A 77 -9.09 -5.78 6.14
N ARG A 78 -9.20 -6.35 7.34
CA ARG A 78 -8.95 -5.61 8.59
C ARG A 78 -7.50 -5.20 8.73
N CYS A 79 -6.55 -6.07 8.37
CA CYS A 79 -5.13 -5.75 8.40
C CYS A 79 -4.83 -4.58 7.46
N LEU A 80 -5.36 -4.63 6.23
CA LEU A 80 -5.20 -3.58 5.24
C LEU A 80 -5.82 -2.25 5.71
N ALA A 81 -7.05 -2.28 6.25
CA ALA A 81 -7.64 -1.08 6.85
C ALA A 81 -6.86 -0.56 8.07
N THR A 82 -6.19 -1.44 8.82
CA THR A 82 -5.36 -1.03 9.97
C THR A 82 -4.07 -0.34 9.50
N THR A 83 -3.40 -0.85 8.46
CA THR A 83 -2.23 -0.18 7.90
C THR A 83 -2.60 1.18 7.30
N ASP A 84 -3.71 1.26 6.55
CA ASP A 84 -4.20 2.52 5.98
C ASP A 84 -4.61 3.53 7.05
N LEU A 85 -5.22 3.07 8.16
CA LEU A 85 -5.52 3.91 9.32
C LEU A 85 -4.25 4.49 9.96
N LEU A 86 -3.21 3.66 10.10
CA LEU A 86 -1.91 4.11 10.62
C LEU A 86 -1.22 5.09 9.67
N VAL A 87 -1.36 4.93 8.34
CA VAL A 87 -0.91 5.94 7.37
C VAL A 87 -1.64 7.27 7.62
N GLY A 88 -2.95 7.21 7.82
CA GLY A 88 -3.81 8.32 8.27
C GLY A 88 -3.28 9.05 9.50
N LEU A 89 -3.00 8.30 10.57
CA LEU A 89 -2.64 8.83 11.89
C LEU A 89 -1.18 9.27 12.03
N VAL A 90 -0.28 8.68 11.25
CA VAL A 90 1.17 8.81 11.48
C VAL A 90 1.85 9.43 10.26
N ASN A 91 1.74 8.81 9.09
CA ASN A 91 2.48 9.23 7.90
C ASN A 91 2.01 10.57 7.35
N HIS A 92 0.70 10.81 7.26
CA HIS A 92 0.20 12.11 6.79
C HIS A 92 0.63 13.26 7.71
N PRO A 93 0.48 13.17 9.06
CA PRO A 93 0.99 14.20 9.96
C PRO A 93 2.50 14.41 9.89
N PHE A 94 3.31 13.34 9.79
CA PHE A 94 4.75 13.51 9.63
C PHE A 94 5.10 14.20 8.32
N TYR A 95 4.39 13.90 7.24
CA TYR A 95 4.66 14.52 5.95
C TYR A 95 4.23 16.00 5.89
N ALA A 96 3.09 16.33 6.51
CA ALA A 96 2.71 17.73 6.71
C ALA A 96 3.72 18.46 7.60
N THR A 97 4.18 17.84 8.69
CA THR A 97 5.20 18.40 9.58
C THR A 97 6.51 18.63 8.84
N TYR A 98 6.93 17.70 7.98
CA TYR A 98 8.12 17.83 7.13
C TYR A 98 8.03 19.10 6.25
N TRP A 99 6.96 19.23 5.46
CA TRP A 99 6.80 20.40 4.58
C TRP A 99 6.65 21.72 5.35
N MET A 100 5.92 21.73 6.46
CA MET A 100 5.80 22.93 7.30
C MET A 100 7.13 23.29 7.97
N SER A 101 7.94 22.30 8.35
CA SER A 101 9.29 22.53 8.90
C SER A 101 10.24 23.11 7.86
N VAL A 102 10.08 22.77 6.57
CA VAL A 102 10.79 23.42 5.47
C VAL A 102 10.37 24.88 5.33
N VAL A 103 9.06 25.17 5.39
CA VAL A 103 8.51 26.53 5.24
C VAL A 103 8.95 27.47 6.36
N TYR A 104 9.00 26.98 7.61
CA TYR A 104 9.41 27.77 8.77
C TYR A 104 10.91 27.67 9.08
N GLU A 105 11.68 26.92 8.28
CA GLU A 105 13.12 26.75 8.46
C GLU A 105 13.51 26.02 9.78
N HIS A 106 12.63 25.14 10.28
CA HIS A 106 12.90 24.28 11.44
C HIS A 106 13.64 23.00 11.01
N TRP A 107 14.94 23.11 10.73
CA TRP A 107 15.74 22.03 10.13
C TRP A 107 15.85 20.74 10.95
N SER A 108 15.85 20.83 12.28
CA SER A 108 15.87 19.65 13.15
C SER A 108 14.57 18.86 13.04
N LEU A 109 13.43 19.54 13.14
CA LEU A 109 12.10 18.94 12.97
C LEU A 109 11.91 18.39 11.56
N CYS A 110 12.40 19.10 10.53
CA CYS A 110 12.38 18.63 9.14
C CYS A 110 13.04 17.26 9.01
N ARG A 111 14.27 17.09 9.53
CA ARG A 111 15.01 15.81 9.47
C ARG A 111 14.33 14.71 10.29
N CYS A 112 13.83 15.03 11.48
CA CYS A 112 13.11 14.06 12.31
C CYS A 112 11.80 13.59 11.64
N ALA A 113 11.02 14.52 11.08
CA ALA A 113 9.77 14.20 10.40
C ALA A 113 10.00 13.39 9.12
N LEU A 114 11.02 13.75 8.32
CA LEU A 114 11.41 13.02 7.12
C LEU A 114 11.86 11.58 7.44
N GLY A 115 12.71 11.41 8.46
CA GLY A 115 13.18 10.09 8.90
C GLY A 115 12.05 9.24 9.44
N ALA A 116 11.21 9.81 10.31
CA ALA A 116 10.04 9.11 10.87
C ALA A 116 9.07 8.67 9.76
N MET A 117 8.72 9.57 8.84
CA MET A 117 7.86 9.26 7.70
C MET A 117 8.45 8.15 6.82
N SER A 118 9.75 8.20 6.52
CA SER A 118 10.43 7.19 5.70
C SER A 118 10.39 5.81 6.35
N ILE A 119 10.68 5.73 7.65
CA ILE A 119 10.64 4.48 8.41
C ILE A 119 9.21 3.93 8.45
N THR A 120 8.26 4.72 8.95
CA THR A 120 6.87 4.25 9.14
C THR A 120 6.20 3.96 7.80
N GLY A 121 6.49 4.77 6.76
CA GLY A 121 5.97 4.59 5.41
C GLY A 121 6.46 3.30 4.77
N SER A 122 7.76 3.00 4.90
CA SER A 122 8.33 1.76 4.38
C SER A 122 7.71 0.52 5.04
N ILE A 123 7.51 0.58 6.36
CA ILE A 123 6.90 -0.51 7.13
C ILE A 123 5.45 -0.74 6.70
N LEU A 124 4.62 0.32 6.73
CA LEU A 124 3.20 0.22 6.43
C LEU A 124 2.94 -0.16 4.97
N CYS A 125 3.71 0.39 4.03
CA CYS A 125 3.67 0.02 2.63
C CYS A 125 3.98 -1.48 2.45
N GLY A 126 5.06 -1.98 3.07
CA GLY A 126 5.44 -3.38 3.00
C GLY A 126 4.34 -4.31 3.52
N VAL A 127 3.76 -4.00 4.69
CA VAL A 127 2.68 -4.81 5.27
C VAL A 127 1.44 -4.78 4.36
N SER A 128 1.09 -3.62 3.80
CA SER A 128 -0.01 -3.50 2.83
C SER A 128 0.25 -4.33 1.57
N LEU A 129 1.47 -4.35 1.04
CA LEU A 129 1.86 -5.16 -0.12
C LEU A 129 1.72 -6.66 0.15
N TYR A 130 2.25 -7.15 1.27
CA TYR A 130 2.12 -8.57 1.63
C TYR A 130 0.66 -8.97 1.89
N THR A 131 -0.11 -8.11 2.56
CA THR A 131 -1.55 -8.33 2.79
C THR A 131 -2.29 -8.43 1.48
N MET A 132 -1.96 -7.58 0.51
CA MET A 132 -2.57 -7.57 -0.82
C MET A 132 -2.20 -8.79 -1.66
N ALA A 133 -0.95 -9.26 -1.58
CA ALA A 133 -0.57 -10.53 -2.18
C ALA A 133 -1.35 -11.71 -1.56
N ALA A 134 -1.61 -11.68 -0.26
CA ALA A 134 -2.47 -12.69 0.37
C ALA A 134 -3.94 -12.59 -0.10
N ILE A 135 -4.48 -11.36 -0.26
CA ILE A 135 -5.84 -11.13 -0.78
C ILE A 135 -5.97 -11.62 -2.23
N SER A 136 -4.93 -11.51 -3.05
CA SER A 136 -4.95 -11.97 -4.43
C SER A 136 -4.87 -13.50 -4.54
N VAL A 137 -4.23 -14.18 -3.58
CA VAL A 137 -4.13 -15.64 -3.50
C VAL A 137 -5.39 -16.27 -2.88
N ASP A 138 -6.09 -15.57 -1.99
CA ASP A 138 -7.25 -16.11 -1.26
C ASP A 138 -8.36 -16.67 -2.21
N PRO A 139 -8.80 -15.96 -3.26
CA PRO A 139 -9.76 -16.52 -4.21
C PRO A 139 -9.21 -17.67 -5.04
N LEU A 140 -7.91 -17.66 -5.37
CA LEU A 140 -7.26 -18.77 -6.08
C LEU A 140 -7.34 -20.05 -5.24
N LEU A 141 -7.05 -19.95 -3.93
CA LEU A 141 -7.16 -21.08 -3.00
C LEU A 141 -8.60 -21.56 -2.88
N ALA A 142 -9.58 -20.65 -2.81
CA ALA A 142 -10.99 -21.02 -2.79
C ALA A 142 -11.42 -21.82 -4.04
N MET A 143 -10.91 -21.44 -5.21
CA MET A 143 -11.20 -22.10 -6.47
C MET A 143 -10.50 -23.47 -6.60
N LEU A 144 -9.22 -23.57 -6.23
CA LEU A 144 -8.44 -24.79 -6.37
C LEU A 144 -8.81 -25.86 -5.34
N LEU A 145 -9.08 -25.44 -4.09
CA LEU A 145 -9.29 -26.37 -2.98
C LEU A 145 -10.78 -26.72 -2.76
N ARG A 146 -11.71 -25.97 -3.38
CA ARG A 146 -13.17 -26.15 -3.29
C ARG A 146 -13.64 -26.49 -1.87
N LEU A 147 -14.00 -27.75 -1.61
CA LEU A 147 -14.53 -28.22 -0.32
C LEU A 147 -13.51 -28.11 0.82
N ARG A 148 -12.21 -28.29 0.52
CA ARG A 148 -11.12 -28.24 1.51
C ARG A 148 -10.63 -26.83 1.80
N TYR A 149 -11.16 -25.81 1.12
CA TYR A 149 -10.75 -24.42 1.34
C TYR A 149 -10.90 -23.99 2.81
N LYS A 150 -12.03 -24.33 3.44
CA LYS A 150 -12.30 -23.99 4.86
C LYS A 150 -11.38 -24.73 5.83
N GLU A 151 -10.94 -25.93 5.47
CA GLU A 151 -10.01 -26.74 6.28
C GLU A 151 -8.58 -26.22 6.19
N ILE A 152 -8.17 -25.77 5.00
CA ILE A 152 -6.79 -25.38 4.71
C ILE A 152 -6.54 -23.91 5.08
N VAL A 153 -7.46 -23.01 4.70
CA VAL A 153 -7.37 -21.57 4.95
C VAL A 153 -8.07 -21.26 6.27
N THR A 154 -7.31 -21.38 7.36
CA THR A 154 -7.77 -21.16 8.73
C THR A 154 -7.31 -19.81 9.27
N LEU A 155 -8.08 -19.26 10.21
CA LEU A 155 -7.79 -17.97 10.84
C LEU A 155 -6.38 -17.95 11.47
N ARG A 156 -6.00 -19.05 12.14
CA ARG A 156 -4.69 -19.20 12.80
C ARG A 156 -3.53 -19.06 11.80
N ARG A 157 -3.63 -19.71 10.64
CA ARG A 157 -2.59 -19.66 9.60
C ARG A 157 -2.48 -18.26 8.99
N THR A 158 -3.61 -17.62 8.68
CA THR A 158 -3.63 -16.25 8.15
C THR A 158 -3.06 -15.26 9.16
N TYR A 159 -3.36 -15.42 10.45
CA TYR A 159 -2.77 -14.59 11.51
C TYR A 159 -1.25 -14.73 11.57
N ILE A 160 -0.71 -15.96 11.48
CA ILE A 160 0.74 -16.20 11.44
C ILE A 160 1.39 -15.51 10.23
N ILE A 161 0.79 -15.63 9.04
CA ILE A 161 1.29 -14.97 7.82
C ILE A 161 1.38 -13.46 8.02
N LEU A 162 0.33 -12.85 8.57
CA LEU A 162 0.32 -11.41 8.84
C LEU A 162 1.34 -11.03 9.92
N ALA A 163 1.45 -11.79 11.00
CA ALA A 163 2.44 -11.55 12.05
C ALA A 163 3.87 -11.58 11.51
N ILE A 164 4.18 -12.51 10.60
CA ILE A 164 5.46 -12.57 9.92
C ILE A 164 5.68 -11.29 9.09
N ALA A 165 4.68 -10.82 8.33
CA ALA A 165 4.80 -9.57 7.57
C ALA A 165 5.05 -8.36 8.48
N TRP A 166 4.35 -8.26 9.61
CA TRP A 166 4.54 -7.20 10.62
C TRP A 166 5.91 -7.21 11.29
N VAL A 167 6.65 -8.32 11.24
CA VAL A 167 8.04 -8.42 11.75
C VAL A 167 9.05 -8.19 10.62
N LEU A 168 8.83 -8.77 9.44
CA LEU A 168 9.75 -8.64 8.31
C LEU A 168 9.84 -7.21 7.79
N CYS A 169 8.73 -6.47 7.75
CA CYS A 169 8.73 -5.09 7.22
C CYS A 169 9.58 -4.12 8.06
N PRO A 170 9.49 -4.09 9.41
CA PRO A 170 10.42 -3.33 10.24
C PRO A 170 11.88 -3.73 10.07
N VAL A 171 12.18 -5.02 9.95
CA VAL A 171 13.55 -5.51 9.70
C VAL A 171 14.06 -4.98 8.36
N GLY A 172 13.25 -5.06 7.31
CA GLY A 172 13.56 -4.51 5.99
C GLY A 172 13.80 -2.99 6.02
N SER A 173 12.95 -2.25 6.74
CA SER A 173 13.12 -0.80 6.93
C SER A 173 14.41 -0.48 7.69
N LEU A 174 14.74 -1.21 8.76
CA LEU A 174 15.99 -1.04 9.48
C LEU A 174 17.21 -1.31 8.58
N LEU A 175 17.17 -2.37 7.77
CA LEU A 175 18.24 -2.67 6.80
C LEU A 175 18.41 -1.56 5.76
N PHE A 176 17.32 -0.92 5.32
CA PHE A 176 17.37 0.23 4.41
C PHE A 176 18.12 1.42 5.03
N HIS A 177 17.89 1.72 6.30
CA HIS A 177 18.58 2.82 6.98
C HIS A 177 20.02 2.49 7.38
N LEU A 178 20.32 1.25 7.77
CA LEU A 178 21.69 0.85 8.15
C LEU A 178 22.58 0.56 6.93
N LYS A 179 22.00 -0.05 5.89
CA LYS A 179 22.68 -0.55 4.69
C LYS A 179 21.79 -0.34 3.47
N TYR A 180 21.67 0.93 3.05
CA TYR A 180 20.83 1.39 1.93
C TYR A 180 20.78 0.42 0.74
N ARG A 181 21.94 -0.03 0.23
CA ARG A 181 21.99 -0.96 -0.91
C ARG A 181 21.28 -2.28 -0.64
N ILE A 182 21.46 -2.87 0.54
CA ILE A 182 20.85 -4.16 0.89
C ILE A 182 19.34 -3.99 1.08
N GLY A 183 18.92 -2.96 1.81
CA GLY A 183 17.50 -2.68 2.01
C GLY A 183 16.78 -2.34 0.70
N LEU A 184 17.44 -1.63 -0.21
CA LEU A 184 16.91 -1.32 -1.54
C LEU A 184 16.63 -2.59 -2.36
N TRP A 185 17.61 -3.51 -2.45
CA TRP A 185 17.41 -4.79 -3.13
C TRP A 185 16.34 -5.64 -2.44
N TYR A 186 16.30 -5.66 -1.11
CA TYR A 186 15.27 -6.35 -0.35
C TYR A 186 13.86 -5.85 -0.72
N SER A 187 13.64 -4.53 -0.68
CA SER A 187 12.35 -3.91 -1.02
C SER A 187 11.97 -4.15 -2.48
N PHE A 188 12.93 -4.10 -3.40
CA PHE A 188 12.70 -4.37 -4.82
C PHE A 188 12.27 -5.82 -5.07
N ILE A 189 13.02 -6.78 -4.52
CA ILE A 189 12.72 -8.22 -4.65
C ILE A 189 11.37 -8.54 -3.99
N ALA A 190 11.12 -8.00 -2.79
CA ALA A 190 9.85 -8.18 -2.09
C ALA A 190 8.67 -7.66 -2.92
N THR A 191 8.77 -6.45 -3.47
CA THR A 191 7.73 -5.86 -4.32
C THR A 191 7.50 -6.69 -5.58
N LEU A 192 8.56 -7.06 -6.29
CA LEU A 192 8.47 -7.86 -7.52
C LEU A 192 7.84 -9.22 -7.25
N SER A 193 8.21 -9.88 -6.15
CA SER A 193 7.64 -11.17 -5.75
C SER A 193 6.14 -11.06 -5.45
N CYS A 194 5.69 -10.02 -4.74
CA CYS A 194 4.28 -9.79 -4.43
C CYS A 194 3.45 -9.53 -5.71
N LEU A 195 4.00 -8.74 -6.64
CA LEU A 195 3.38 -8.48 -7.94
C LEU A 195 3.30 -9.76 -8.77
N ALA A 196 4.38 -10.53 -8.86
CA ALA A 196 4.42 -11.79 -9.60
C ALA A 196 3.41 -12.81 -9.05
N ILE A 197 3.33 -12.97 -7.73
CA ILE A 197 2.36 -13.85 -7.06
C ILE A 197 0.93 -13.44 -7.44
N SER A 198 0.65 -12.14 -7.44
CA SER A 198 -0.69 -11.63 -7.72
C SER A 198 -1.08 -11.70 -9.19
N ILE A 199 -0.14 -11.43 -10.11
CA ILE A 199 -0.35 -11.61 -11.55
C ILE A 199 -0.60 -13.09 -11.85
N ALA A 200 0.21 -13.99 -11.26
CA ALA A 200 0.05 -15.42 -11.43
C ALA A 200 -1.29 -15.92 -10.88
N SER A 201 -1.74 -15.40 -9.73
CA SER A 201 -3.00 -15.80 -9.13
C SER A 201 -4.20 -15.39 -10.00
N TYR A 202 -4.26 -14.13 -10.42
CA TYR A 202 -5.32 -13.67 -11.30
C TYR A 202 -5.29 -14.33 -12.67
N THR A 203 -4.11 -14.52 -13.26
CA THR A 203 -3.99 -15.21 -14.55
C THR A 203 -4.55 -16.63 -14.47
N LYS A 204 -4.23 -17.38 -13.41
CA LYS A 204 -4.80 -18.73 -13.18
C LYS A 204 -6.31 -18.69 -12.98
N ILE A 205 -6.82 -17.72 -12.22
CA ILE A 205 -8.25 -17.52 -12.00
C ILE A 205 -8.96 -17.22 -13.33
N PHE A 206 -8.46 -16.29 -14.14
CA PHE A 206 -9.06 -15.93 -15.42
C PHE A 206 -9.05 -17.10 -16.40
N ARG A 207 -7.93 -17.83 -16.51
CA ARG A 207 -7.86 -19.03 -17.36
C ARG A 207 -8.85 -20.10 -16.94
N ALA A 208 -8.97 -20.37 -15.64
CA ALA A 208 -9.94 -21.33 -15.12
C ALA A 208 -11.40 -20.90 -15.37
N LEU A 209 -11.69 -19.60 -15.24
CA LEU A 209 -13.01 -19.05 -15.58
C LEU A 209 -13.32 -19.19 -17.07
N SER A 210 -12.37 -18.85 -17.95
CA SER A 210 -12.52 -18.99 -19.40
C SER A 210 -12.74 -20.45 -19.80
N HIS A 211 -12.00 -21.38 -19.19
CA HIS A 211 -12.18 -22.81 -19.43
C HIS A 211 -13.55 -23.31 -18.98
N HIS A 212 -14.01 -22.90 -17.79
CA HIS A 212 -15.37 -23.24 -17.33
C HIS A 212 -16.46 -22.65 -18.23
N GLN A 213 -16.26 -21.45 -18.78
CA GLN A 213 -17.21 -20.86 -19.72
C GLN A 213 -17.26 -21.65 -21.05
N ALA A 214 -16.11 -22.07 -21.58
CA ALA A 214 -16.05 -22.91 -22.78
C ALA A 214 -16.76 -24.26 -22.57
N GLN A 215 -16.52 -24.92 -21.44
CA GLN A 215 -17.19 -26.19 -21.10
C GLN A 215 -18.71 -26.06 -20.93
N ILE A 216 -19.20 -24.95 -20.36
CA ILE A 216 -20.65 -24.72 -20.21
C ILE A 216 -21.30 -24.45 -21.56
N GLN A 217 -20.59 -23.82 -22.49
CA GLN A 217 -21.09 -23.54 -23.83
C GLN A 217 -21.13 -24.80 -24.71
N ASP A 218 -20.15 -25.70 -24.57
CA ASP A 218 -20.15 -27.02 -25.21
C ASP A 218 -21.15 -28.00 -24.59
N HIS A 219 -21.57 -27.80 -23.33
CA HIS A 219 -22.57 -28.63 -22.63
C HIS A 219 -23.93 -27.93 -22.47
N ALA A 220 -24.24 -26.93 -23.31
CA ALA A 220 -25.45 -26.11 -23.25
C ALA A 220 -26.80 -26.87 -23.39
N GLN A 221 -26.79 -28.19 -23.51
CA GLN A 221 -27.99 -29.05 -23.43
C GLN A 221 -28.41 -29.44 -21.99
N GLN A 222 -27.55 -29.26 -20.99
CA GLN A 222 -27.93 -29.43 -19.58
C GLN A 222 -28.13 -28.07 -18.92
N GLN A 223 -29.38 -27.76 -18.56
CA GLN A 223 -29.76 -26.53 -17.86
C GLN A 223 -28.81 -26.25 -16.69
N PRO A 224 -28.04 -25.14 -16.71
CA PRO A 224 -27.25 -24.77 -15.54
C PRO A 224 -28.24 -24.47 -14.42
N SER A 225 -28.17 -25.21 -13.32
CA SER A 225 -29.02 -24.93 -12.16
C SER A 225 -28.88 -23.45 -11.79
N GLN A 226 -30.00 -22.74 -11.65
CA GLN A 226 -30.03 -21.29 -11.42
C GLN A 226 -29.14 -20.86 -10.23
N SER A 227 -29.01 -21.75 -9.24
CA SER A 227 -28.09 -21.67 -8.10
C SER A 227 -26.62 -21.57 -8.51
N ASN A 228 -26.14 -22.44 -9.41
CA ASN A 228 -24.74 -22.50 -9.83
C ASN A 228 -24.34 -21.25 -10.64
N ALA A 229 -25.22 -20.79 -11.53
CA ALA A 229 -25.01 -19.56 -12.29
C ALA A 229 -24.92 -18.32 -11.37
N LEU A 230 -25.80 -18.24 -10.36
CA LEU A 230 -25.84 -17.12 -9.41
C LEU A 230 -24.63 -17.11 -8.47
N ASN A 231 -24.16 -18.28 -8.04
CA ASN A 231 -22.93 -18.43 -7.24
C ASN A 231 -21.68 -18.03 -8.03
N MET A 232 -21.59 -18.44 -9.30
CA MET A 232 -20.48 -18.07 -10.19
C MET A 232 -20.42 -16.55 -10.45
N ALA A 233 -21.57 -15.92 -10.69
CA ALA A 233 -21.67 -14.47 -10.88
C ALA A 233 -21.25 -13.70 -9.62
N ARG A 234 -21.61 -14.19 -8.43
CA ARG A 234 -21.20 -13.60 -7.14
C ARG A 234 -19.69 -13.71 -6.93
N TYR A 235 -19.12 -14.89 -7.22
CA TYR A 235 -17.68 -15.11 -7.15
C TYR A 235 -16.90 -14.19 -8.10
N ARG A 236 -17.32 -14.11 -9.38
CA ARG A 236 -16.70 -13.23 -10.38
C ARG A 236 -16.73 -11.76 -9.94
N LYS A 237 -17.82 -11.31 -9.31
CA LYS A 237 -17.93 -9.96 -8.76
C LYS A 237 -16.94 -9.71 -7.62
N ALA A 238 -16.79 -10.65 -6.69
CA ALA A 238 -15.83 -10.55 -5.60
C ALA A 238 -14.38 -10.51 -6.12
N LEU A 239 -14.06 -11.33 -7.12
CA LEU A 239 -12.76 -11.31 -7.80
C LEU A 239 -12.43 -9.97 -8.44
N TYR A 240 -13.33 -9.43 -9.27
CA TYR A 240 -13.11 -8.13 -9.91
C TYR A 240 -12.97 -7.02 -8.88
N SER A 241 -13.71 -7.10 -7.77
CA SER A 241 -13.57 -6.15 -6.67
C SER A 241 -12.16 -6.16 -6.07
N ALA A 242 -11.62 -7.35 -5.77
CA ALA A 242 -10.26 -7.48 -5.24
C ALA A 242 -9.21 -6.97 -6.25
N LEU A 243 -9.42 -7.26 -7.54
CA LEU A 243 -8.53 -6.83 -8.61
C LEU A 243 -8.49 -5.31 -8.76
N TRP A 244 -9.64 -4.62 -8.63
CA TRP A 244 -9.68 -3.15 -8.67
C TRP A 244 -8.92 -2.51 -7.52
N VAL A 245 -9.05 -3.05 -6.29
CA VAL A 245 -8.27 -2.58 -5.13
C VAL A 245 -6.78 -2.76 -5.41
N GLN A 246 -6.40 -3.91 -6.00
CA GLN A 246 -5.02 -4.18 -6.35
C GLN A 246 -4.48 -3.27 -7.46
N LEU A 247 -5.29 -2.98 -8.48
CA LEU A 247 -4.91 -2.08 -9.56
C LEU A 247 -4.74 -0.64 -9.06
N ALA A 248 -5.62 -0.17 -8.17
CA ALA A 248 -5.49 1.14 -7.54
C ALA A 248 -4.17 1.26 -6.76
N LEU A 249 -3.80 0.22 -6.02
CA LEU A 249 -2.53 0.16 -5.31
C LEU A 249 -1.35 0.24 -6.27
N VAL A 250 -1.32 -0.60 -7.31
CA VAL A 250 -0.24 -0.58 -8.30
C VAL A 250 -0.11 0.81 -8.94
N ALA A 251 -1.24 1.42 -9.35
CA ALA A 251 -1.26 2.76 -9.93
C ALA A 251 -0.71 3.84 -8.96
N CYS A 252 -0.97 3.71 -7.66
CA CYS A 252 -0.52 4.69 -6.67
C CYS A 252 0.93 4.51 -6.21
N TYR A 253 1.44 3.26 -6.19
CA TYR A 253 2.78 2.95 -5.69
C TYR A 253 3.85 2.84 -6.79
N VAL A 254 3.48 2.50 -8.03
CA VAL A 254 4.46 2.44 -9.15
C VAL A 254 5.20 3.78 -9.32
N PRO A 255 4.53 4.96 -9.32
CA PRO A 255 5.23 6.23 -9.44
C PRO A 255 6.26 6.46 -8.33
N LEU A 256 5.91 6.11 -7.09
CA LEU A 256 6.84 6.19 -5.95
C LEU A 256 8.07 5.30 -6.18
N PHE A 257 7.84 4.05 -6.57
CA PHE A 257 8.93 3.12 -6.87
C PHE A 257 9.78 3.57 -8.07
N THR A 258 9.20 4.20 -9.08
CA THR A 258 9.99 4.74 -10.20
C THR A 258 10.90 5.88 -9.77
N VAL A 259 10.43 6.80 -8.93
CA VAL A 259 11.25 7.91 -8.43
C VAL A 259 12.36 7.41 -7.49
N GLU A 260 12.06 6.45 -6.63
CA GLU A 260 13.01 5.91 -5.65
C GLU A 260 14.04 4.94 -6.28
N PHE A 261 13.67 4.18 -7.32
CA PHE A 261 14.55 3.17 -7.91
C PHE A 261 15.17 3.57 -9.25
N VAL A 262 14.43 4.25 -10.14
CA VAL A 262 14.89 4.50 -11.52
C VAL A 262 15.70 5.78 -11.61
N ILE A 263 15.31 6.83 -10.88
CA ILE A 263 15.99 8.13 -10.96
C ILE A 263 17.41 8.10 -10.35
N PRO A 264 17.69 7.43 -9.22
CA PRO A 264 19.06 7.31 -8.73
C PRO A 264 19.99 6.49 -9.65
N LEU A 265 19.41 5.69 -10.55
CA LEU A 265 20.15 4.92 -11.56
C LEU A 265 20.42 5.75 -12.83
N SER A 266 19.57 6.72 -13.15
CA SER A 266 19.86 7.67 -14.21
C SER A 266 20.84 8.71 -13.67
N LYS A 267 21.99 8.90 -14.35
CA LYS A 267 22.98 9.93 -13.99
C LYS A 267 22.49 11.37 -14.31
N GLU A 268 21.18 11.51 -14.55
CA GLU A 268 20.50 12.72 -15.02
C GLU A 268 19.99 13.53 -13.83
N ARG A 269 20.25 14.84 -13.83
CA ARG A 269 19.80 15.72 -12.76
C ARG A 269 18.46 16.35 -13.14
N PHE A 270 17.39 15.96 -12.45
CA PHE A 270 16.05 16.49 -12.70
C PHE A 270 15.82 17.78 -11.90
N PRO A 271 15.58 18.93 -12.55
CA PRO A 271 15.42 20.22 -11.86
C PRO A 271 14.22 20.24 -10.91
N ASN A 272 13.15 19.50 -11.21
CA ASN A 272 11.93 19.43 -10.39
C ASN A 272 11.83 18.15 -9.53
N PHE A 273 12.97 17.50 -9.24
CA PHE A 273 13.00 16.20 -8.55
C PHE A 273 12.24 16.21 -7.21
N ILE A 274 12.41 17.26 -6.40
CA ILE A 274 11.78 17.38 -5.08
C ILE A 274 10.25 17.47 -5.20
N ILE A 275 9.75 18.22 -6.20
CA ILE A 275 8.30 18.33 -6.45
C ILE A 275 7.74 17.00 -6.96
N LEU A 276 8.47 16.34 -7.87
CA LEU A 276 8.07 15.04 -8.41
C LEU A 276 8.00 13.98 -7.30
N GLN A 277 9.03 13.89 -6.46
CA GLN A 277 9.02 13.03 -5.27
C GLN A 277 7.87 13.42 -4.33
N GLY A 278 7.63 14.71 -4.15
CA GLY A 278 6.53 15.20 -3.33
C GLY A 278 5.16 14.69 -3.80
N MET A 279 4.92 14.76 -5.11
CA MET A 279 3.69 14.28 -5.75
C MET A 279 3.54 12.76 -5.67
N THR A 280 4.62 11.99 -5.86
CA THR A 280 4.53 10.52 -5.78
C THR A 280 4.25 10.03 -4.36
N VAL A 281 4.77 10.72 -3.34
CA VAL A 281 4.42 10.44 -1.94
C VAL A 281 2.95 10.75 -1.66
N VAL A 282 2.44 11.89 -2.12
CA VAL A 282 1.00 12.22 -1.99
C VAL A 282 0.13 11.15 -2.66
N LEU A 283 0.51 10.72 -3.87
CA LEU A 283 -0.22 9.70 -4.61
C LEU A 283 -0.19 8.33 -3.89
N ALA A 284 0.96 7.94 -3.33
CA ALA A 284 1.07 6.73 -2.55
C ALA A 284 0.17 6.77 -1.30
N PHE A 285 0.12 7.90 -0.60
CA PHE A 285 -0.75 8.05 0.57
C PHE A 285 -2.25 8.15 0.20
N PHE A 286 -2.56 8.73 -0.96
CA PHE A 286 -3.92 8.77 -1.48
C PHE A 286 -4.53 7.36 -1.62
N ASN A 287 -3.72 6.33 -1.90
CA ASN A 287 -4.18 4.94 -1.92
C ASN A 287 -4.90 4.52 -0.63
N SER A 288 -4.35 4.92 0.53
CA SER A 288 -4.91 4.60 1.85
C SER A 288 -6.28 5.24 2.06
N THR A 289 -6.54 6.39 1.41
CA THR A 289 -7.85 7.05 1.43
C THR A 289 -8.84 6.41 0.46
N LEU A 290 -8.38 5.88 -0.67
CA LEU A 290 -9.22 5.25 -1.68
C LEU A 290 -9.80 3.90 -1.22
N ASN A 291 -9.05 3.15 -0.41
CA ASN A 291 -9.39 1.78 -0.02
C ASN A 291 -10.80 1.63 0.58
N PRO A 292 -11.24 2.43 1.57
CA PRO A 292 -12.62 2.40 2.07
C PRO A 292 -13.70 2.60 1.00
N PHE A 293 -13.48 3.53 0.06
CA PHE A 293 -14.42 3.79 -1.04
C PHE A 293 -14.48 2.61 -2.00
N LEU A 294 -13.32 2.03 -2.35
CA LEU A 294 -13.24 0.85 -3.21
C LEU A 294 -13.94 -0.35 -2.56
N TYR A 295 -13.74 -0.59 -1.27
CA TYR A 295 -14.41 -1.67 -0.54
C TYR A 295 -15.93 -1.47 -0.53
N CYS A 296 -16.39 -0.27 -0.18
CA CYS A 296 -17.82 0.03 -0.13
C CYS A 296 -18.48 0.00 -1.51
N TRP A 297 -17.77 0.39 -2.57
CA TRP A 297 -18.31 0.38 -3.92
C TRP A 297 -18.41 -1.03 -4.49
N LYS A 298 -17.34 -1.83 -4.34
CA LYS A 298 -17.17 -3.08 -5.08
C LYS A 298 -17.46 -4.34 -4.25
N ILE A 299 -17.20 -4.34 -2.93
CA ILE A 299 -17.46 -5.48 -2.04
C ILE A 299 -18.83 -5.32 -1.37
N ARG A 300 -19.82 -6.11 -1.81
CA ARG A 300 -21.20 -5.99 -1.32
C ARG A 300 -21.32 -6.27 0.18
N GLU A 301 -20.55 -7.23 0.65
CA GLU A 301 -20.54 -7.72 2.02
C GLU A 301 -19.96 -6.66 2.96
N VAL A 302 -18.85 -6.02 2.57
CA VAL A 302 -18.29 -4.87 3.31
C VAL A 302 -19.26 -3.69 3.30
N ARG A 303 -19.83 -3.36 2.15
CA ARG A 303 -20.84 -2.29 2.04
C ARG A 303 -22.03 -2.53 2.97
N ARG A 304 -22.52 -3.76 3.07
CA ARG A 304 -23.62 -4.13 3.99
C ARG A 304 -23.22 -3.94 5.45
N ALA A 305 -22.04 -4.43 5.84
CA ALA A 305 -21.51 -4.27 7.19
C ALA A 305 -21.33 -2.80 7.58
N VAL A 306 -20.84 -1.97 6.65
CA VAL A 306 -20.69 -0.52 6.83
C VAL A 306 -22.05 0.15 7.00
N LYS A 307 -23.01 -0.12 6.10
CA LYS A 307 -24.37 0.44 6.21
C LYS A 307 -25.06 0.09 7.53
N GLN A 308 -24.92 -1.16 7.99
CA GLN A 308 -25.45 -1.60 9.28
C GLN A 308 -24.78 -0.86 10.44
N THR A 309 -23.46 -0.64 10.36
CA THR A 309 -22.71 0.08 11.39
C THR A 309 -23.13 1.54 11.48
N ILE A 310 -23.27 2.22 10.34
CA ILE A 310 -23.77 3.61 10.28
C ILE A 310 -25.19 3.69 10.84
N ARG A 311 -26.09 2.80 10.41
CA ARG A 311 -27.48 2.77 10.88
C ARG A 311 -27.56 2.60 12.40
N GLN A 312 -26.76 1.69 12.96
CA GLN A 312 -26.71 1.51 14.41
C GLN A 312 -26.16 2.74 15.12
N ALA A 313 -25.07 3.34 14.65
CA ALA A 313 -24.53 4.55 15.26
C ALA A 313 -25.57 5.70 15.29
N ILE A 314 -26.31 5.88 14.20
CA ILE A 314 -27.36 6.90 14.11
C ILE A 314 -28.57 6.55 14.98
N CYS A 315 -28.97 5.28 15.09
CA CYS A 315 -30.13 4.88 15.91
C CYS A 315 -29.85 4.84 17.43
N TYR A 316 -28.59 4.88 17.85
CA TYR A 316 -28.19 5.01 19.26
C TYR A 316 -27.87 6.45 19.69
N THR A 317 -28.01 7.42 18.77
CA THR A 317 -27.92 8.87 19.04
C THR A 317 -29.32 9.45 19.02
#